data_AF-A0A1L5NL98-F1
#
_entry.id   AF-A0A1L5NL98-F1
#
_cell.length_a   1.000
_cell.length_b   1.000
_cell.length_c   1.000
_cell.angle_alpha   90.00
_cell.angle_beta   90.00
_cell.angle_gamma   90.00
#
_symmetry.space_group_name_H-M   'P 1'
#
loop_
_entity.id
_entity.type
_entity.pdbx_description
1 polymer ?
#
loop_
_entity_poly.entity_id
_entity_poly.type
_entity_poly.pdbx_seq_one_letter_code
_entity_poly.pdbx_strand_id
1 'polypeptide(L)'
;MANIENPAGKPAPGLVQKGLTEALFAALLSLGLFVLYVGLKTDQNINNELIIVQRWGLLAIFVAIAAISRFVIVVFVKPNIDKRKLAKAKHGELDISTEKGFLRQHFLKIALVALLLYPVAIYAAFGAQGSLKWVDNFGIQILIYVMLAWGLNIVVGLAGLLDLGYVAFYAVGAYSYALLSSYFGLSFWLLLPMSGILAALWGVILGFPVLRLRGDYLAIVTLAFGEIIRLVLINWTAVTKGTFGISGIPKATLFGIPFDATSGGFAKLMGLPMSSAYYKIFLFYLILGLCMLTAYVTIRLRRMPIGRAWEALREDEIACRSLGINTVTTKLTAFATGAMFGGIAGSFFAVRQGFVSPESFVFLESAVILAIVVLGGMGSLTGIAIAALVMVGGTELLREMDFLKAVFGPDFTPELYRMLLFGLAMVVVMLFKPRGFVGSREPTAFLKERRAVSGSFIKEGHG
;
A
#
# COMPACT_ATOMS: atom_id res chain seq x y z
N MET A 1 -23.81 16.92 35.15
CA MET A 1 -24.70 17.17 34.00
C MET A 1 -24.71 18.67 33.80
N ALA A 2 -24.05 19.18 32.76
CA ALA A 2 -24.09 20.60 32.42
C ALA A 2 -24.59 20.70 30.98
N ASN A 3 -25.80 21.25 30.83
CA ASN A 3 -26.41 21.54 29.55
C ASN A 3 -25.55 22.60 28.84
N ILE A 4 -24.98 22.25 27.70
CA ILE A 4 -24.38 23.20 26.77
C ILE A 4 -25.54 23.69 25.90
N GLU A 5 -26.11 24.83 26.26
CA GLU A 5 -27.09 25.54 25.44
C GLU A 5 -26.39 26.09 24.20
N ASN A 6 -26.95 25.76 23.03
CA ASN A 6 -26.57 26.32 21.73
C ASN A 6 -27.08 27.78 21.67
N PRO A 7 -26.41 28.75 21.01
CA PRO A 7 -26.76 30.19 21.05
C PRO A 7 -28.11 30.57 20.42
N ALA A 8 -28.98 29.61 20.12
CA ALA A 8 -30.22 29.79 19.35
C ALA A 8 -31.51 29.38 20.09
N GLY A 9 -31.47 29.15 21.41
CA GLY A 9 -32.69 28.98 22.24
C GLY A 9 -33.60 27.79 21.91
N LYS A 10 -33.15 26.83 21.07
CA LYS A 10 -33.88 25.59 20.78
C LYS A 10 -33.39 24.48 21.70
N PRO A 11 -34.29 23.68 22.33
CA PRO A 11 -33.87 22.52 23.11
C PRO A 11 -33.05 21.58 22.22
N ALA A 12 -31.90 21.12 22.73
CA ALA A 12 -31.05 20.21 21.98
C ALA A 12 -31.88 18.95 21.62
N PRO A 13 -31.96 18.57 20.34
CA PRO A 13 -32.77 17.42 19.94
C PRO A 13 -32.28 16.17 20.69
N GLY A 14 -33.23 15.37 21.17
CA GLY A 14 -32.91 14.10 21.82
C GLY A 14 -32.01 13.26 20.92
N LEU A 15 -31.10 12.47 21.51
CA LEU A 15 -30.06 11.75 20.77
C LEU A 15 -30.64 10.85 19.65
N VAL A 16 -31.81 10.25 19.92
CA VAL A 16 -32.60 9.46 18.95
C VAL A 16 -33.21 10.33 17.85
N GLN A 17 -33.74 11.50 18.19
CA GLN A 17 -34.31 12.45 17.23
C GLN A 17 -33.23 12.96 16.26
N LYS A 18 -32.04 13.30 16.79
CA LYS A 18 -30.88 13.65 15.97
C LYS A 18 -30.46 12.49 15.06
N GLY A 19 -30.45 11.26 15.58
CA GLY A 19 -30.16 10.06 14.80
C GLY A 19 -31.14 9.86 13.64
N LEU A 20 -32.44 10.04 13.87
CA LEU A 20 -33.49 9.95 12.85
C LEU A 20 -33.32 11.01 11.75
N THR A 21 -33.08 12.26 12.12
CA THR A 21 -32.88 13.35 11.14
C THR A 21 -31.64 13.09 10.28
N GLU A 22 -30.52 12.68 10.89
CA GLU A 22 -29.31 12.35 10.13
C GLU A 22 -29.47 11.09 9.25
N ALA A 23 -30.24 10.09 9.70
CA ALA A 23 -30.56 8.90 8.92
C ALA A 23 -31.43 9.22 7.70
N LEU A 24 -32.45 10.07 7.86
CA LEU A 24 -33.29 10.56 6.76
C LEU A 24 -32.48 11.34 5.72
N PHE A 25 -31.60 12.22 6.19
CA PHE A 25 -30.72 12.97 5.30
C PHE A 25 -29.76 12.04 4.54
N ALA A 26 -29.17 11.06 5.22
CA ALA A 26 -28.34 10.04 4.58
C ALA A 26 -29.12 9.20 3.56
N ALA A 27 -30.38 8.87 3.84
CA ALA A 27 -31.26 8.16 2.91
C ALA A 27 -31.52 8.96 1.64
N LEU A 28 -31.87 10.25 1.77
CA LEU A 28 -32.11 11.14 0.63
C LEU A 28 -30.86 11.33 -0.23
N LEU A 29 -29.72 11.57 0.40
CA LEU A 29 -28.42 11.65 -0.27
C LEU A 29 -28.08 10.36 -1.00
N SER A 30 -28.24 9.22 -0.32
CA SER A 30 -27.97 7.90 -0.88
C SER A 30 -28.87 7.59 -2.07
N LEU A 31 -30.15 7.97 -2.02
CA LEU A 31 -31.09 7.81 -3.11
C LEU A 31 -30.64 8.65 -4.31
N GLY A 32 -30.38 9.94 -4.12
CA GLY A 32 -29.94 10.82 -5.19
C GLY A 32 -28.64 10.34 -5.84
N LEU A 33 -27.68 9.85 -5.05
CA LEU A 33 -26.37 9.43 -5.54
C LEU A 33 -26.40 8.05 -6.20
N PHE A 34 -27.17 7.09 -5.68
CA PHE A 34 -27.17 5.72 -6.19
C PHE A 34 -28.25 5.42 -7.25
N VAL A 35 -29.22 6.32 -7.50
CA VAL A 35 -30.22 6.11 -8.56
C VAL A 35 -29.54 5.82 -9.91
N LEU A 36 -28.53 6.59 -10.27
CA LEU A 36 -27.83 6.44 -11.55
C LEU A 36 -26.85 5.25 -11.58
N TYR A 37 -26.23 4.91 -10.44
CA TYR A 37 -25.21 3.86 -10.38
C TYR A 37 -25.75 2.46 -10.06
N VAL A 38 -26.85 2.38 -9.31
CA VAL A 38 -27.43 1.12 -8.81
C VAL A 38 -28.85 0.94 -9.33
N GLY A 39 -29.64 2.02 -9.35
CA GLY A 39 -31.04 1.97 -9.77
C GLY A 39 -31.25 1.69 -11.25
N LEU A 40 -30.31 2.10 -12.10
CA LEU A 40 -30.37 1.93 -13.55
C LEU A 40 -29.16 1.10 -14.03
N LYS A 41 -29.43 -0.03 -14.70
CA LYS A 41 -28.41 -0.84 -15.39
C LYS A 41 -28.70 -0.84 -16.89
N THR A 42 -27.68 -0.67 -17.71
CA THR A 42 -27.76 -0.99 -19.14
C THR A 42 -27.48 -2.48 -19.36
N ASP A 43 -28.37 -3.16 -20.08
CA ASP A 43 -28.22 -4.56 -20.47
C ASP A 43 -28.46 -4.71 -21.98
N GLN A 44 -27.92 -5.75 -22.59
CA GLN A 44 -28.24 -6.09 -23.97
C GLN A 44 -29.42 -7.05 -24.00
N ASN A 45 -30.43 -6.74 -24.81
CA ASN A 45 -31.53 -7.66 -25.07
C ASN A 45 -31.07 -8.77 -26.03
N ILE A 46 -31.89 -9.82 -26.22
CA ILE A 46 -31.64 -10.95 -27.14
C ILE A 46 -31.37 -10.46 -28.59
N ASN A 47 -31.85 -9.27 -28.95
CA ASN A 47 -31.62 -8.62 -30.24
C ASN A 47 -30.37 -7.71 -30.28
N ASN A 48 -29.48 -7.78 -29.28
CA ASN A 48 -28.29 -6.91 -29.10
C ASN A 48 -28.59 -5.40 -28.96
N GLU A 49 -29.82 -5.02 -28.66
CA GLU A 49 -30.19 -3.64 -28.36
C GLU A 49 -29.88 -3.28 -26.90
N LEU A 50 -29.38 -2.06 -26.67
CA LEU A 50 -29.07 -1.56 -25.33
C LEU A 50 -30.36 -1.11 -24.64
N ILE A 51 -30.83 -1.87 -23.65
CA ILE A 51 -32.01 -1.54 -22.85
C ILE A 51 -31.62 -1.11 -21.44
N ILE A 52 -32.41 -0.22 -20.84
CA ILE A 52 -32.23 0.18 -19.44
C ILE A 52 -33.13 -0.69 -18.57
N VAL A 53 -32.51 -1.53 -17.74
CA VAL A 53 -33.17 -2.36 -16.75
C VAL A 53 -33.16 -1.63 -15.41
N GLN A 54 -34.33 -1.50 -14.80
CA GLN A 54 -34.51 -0.82 -13.53
C GLN A 54 -34.35 -1.80 -12.36
N ARG A 55 -33.55 -1.41 -11.37
CA ARG A 55 -33.23 -2.22 -10.18
C ARG A 55 -33.64 -1.49 -8.89
N TRP A 56 -34.89 -1.03 -8.83
CA TRP A 56 -35.43 -0.28 -7.69
C TRP A 56 -35.31 -1.02 -6.35
N GLY A 57 -35.44 -2.35 -6.36
CA GLY A 57 -35.26 -3.17 -5.15
C GLY A 57 -33.84 -3.07 -4.58
N LEU A 58 -32.81 -3.17 -5.42
CA LEU A 58 -31.42 -2.99 -4.99
C LEU A 58 -31.16 -1.56 -4.51
N LEU A 59 -31.67 -0.56 -5.22
CA LEU A 59 -31.55 0.84 -4.79
C LEU A 59 -32.15 1.05 -3.39
N ALA A 60 -33.36 0.53 -3.14
CA ALA A 60 -34.03 0.65 -1.84
C ALA A 60 -33.21 -0.01 -0.72
N ILE A 61 -32.57 -1.15 -0.99
CA ILE A 61 -31.66 -1.81 -0.03
C ILE A 61 -30.46 -0.93 0.30
N PHE A 62 -29.80 -0.33 -0.69
CA PHE A 62 -28.66 0.57 -0.46
C PHE A 62 -29.05 1.79 0.38
N VAL A 63 -30.19 2.41 0.06
CA VAL A 63 -30.73 3.56 0.80
C VAL A 63 -31.07 3.18 2.25
N ALA A 64 -31.69 2.02 2.46
CA ALA A 64 -32.00 1.51 3.79
C ALA A 64 -30.73 1.24 4.59
N ILE A 65 -29.71 0.61 3.99
CA ILE A 65 -28.41 0.37 4.63
C ILE A 65 -27.74 1.70 5.03
N ALA A 66 -27.73 2.71 4.16
CA ALA A 66 -27.18 4.03 4.46
C ALA A 66 -27.91 4.71 5.63
N ALA A 67 -29.24 4.65 5.65
CA ALA A 67 -30.06 5.22 6.72
C ALA A 67 -29.82 4.52 8.07
N ILE A 68 -29.87 3.18 8.08
CA ILE A 68 -29.69 2.35 9.27
C ILE A 68 -28.26 2.51 9.82
N SER A 69 -27.26 2.41 8.96
CA SER A 69 -25.85 2.57 9.37
C SER A 69 -25.60 3.95 9.98
N ARG A 70 -26.15 5.02 9.41
CA ARG A 70 -26.03 6.36 9.97
C ARG A 70 -26.74 6.49 11.32
N PHE A 71 -27.95 5.95 11.45
CA PHE A 71 -28.69 5.92 12.71
C PHE A 71 -27.89 5.21 13.80
N VAL A 72 -27.35 4.02 13.51
CA VAL A 72 -26.56 3.23 14.47
C VAL A 72 -25.30 3.97 14.90
N ILE A 73 -24.59 4.61 13.97
CA ILE A 73 -23.38 5.37 14.28
C ILE A 73 -23.68 6.54 15.22
N VAL A 74 -24.74 7.30 14.96
CA VAL A 74 -25.10 8.49 15.75
C VAL A 74 -25.63 8.10 17.13
N VAL A 75 -26.46 7.06 17.20
CA VAL A 75 -27.16 6.70 18.44
C VAL A 75 -26.32 5.82 19.37
N PHE A 76 -25.54 4.89 18.83
CA PHE A 76 -24.83 3.90 19.65
C PHE A 76 -23.31 4.08 19.64
N VAL A 77 -22.72 4.36 18.48
CA VAL A 77 -21.25 4.38 18.33
C VAL A 77 -20.64 5.67 18.86
N LYS A 78 -21.11 6.83 18.36
CA LYS A 78 -20.58 8.15 18.68
C LYS A 78 -20.64 8.47 20.19
N PRO A 79 -21.76 8.21 20.90
CA PRO A 79 -21.84 8.49 22.33
C PRO A 79 -20.89 7.61 23.16
N ASN A 80 -20.66 6.36 22.75
CA ASN A 80 -19.70 5.47 23.42
C ASN A 80 -18.25 5.91 23.19
N ILE A 81 -17.90 6.37 21.98
CA ILE A 81 -16.57 6.93 21.71
C ILE A 81 -16.35 8.21 22.51
N ASP A 82 -17.33 9.10 22.55
CA ASP A 82 -17.23 10.37 23.26
C ASP A 82 -17.16 10.17 24.78
N LYS A 83 -17.94 9.23 25.34
CA LYS A 83 -17.83 8.82 26.75
C LYS A 83 -16.45 8.26 27.07
N ARG A 84 -15.87 7.41 26.20
CA ARG A 84 -14.51 6.88 26.38
C ARG A 84 -13.45 7.98 26.32
N LYS A 85 -13.56 8.93 25.38
CA LYS A 85 -12.66 10.09 25.29
C LYS A 85 -12.75 10.98 26.52
N LEU A 86 -13.97 11.27 27.00
CA LEU A 86 -14.21 12.05 28.21
C LEU A 86 -13.72 11.34 29.48
N ALA A 87 -13.89 10.03 29.57
CA ALA A 87 -13.35 9.22 30.67
C ALA A 87 -11.81 9.26 30.68
N LYS A 88 -11.17 9.06 29.52
CA LYS A 88 -9.71 9.21 29.38
C LYS A 88 -9.21 10.62 29.72
N ALA A 89 -9.92 11.65 29.27
CA ALA A 89 -9.59 13.04 29.59
C ALA A 89 -9.76 13.36 31.09
N LYS A 90 -10.75 12.76 31.77
CA LYS A 90 -10.98 12.91 33.21
C LYS A 90 -9.97 12.18 34.08
N HIS A 91 -9.47 11.02 33.63
CA HIS A 91 -8.52 10.24 34.41
C HIS A 91 -7.10 10.82 34.43
N GLY A 92 -6.82 11.88 33.66
CA GLY A 92 -5.48 12.47 33.62
C GLY A 92 -4.41 11.44 33.19
N GLU A 93 -4.84 10.35 32.54
CA GLU A 93 -3.95 9.37 31.95
C GLU A 93 -3.24 10.07 30.80
N LEU A 94 -2.10 10.69 31.14
CA LEU A 94 -0.98 10.83 30.25
C LEU A 94 -0.94 9.55 29.41
N ASP A 95 -0.91 9.68 28.09
CA ASP A 95 -0.72 8.58 27.12
C ASP A 95 0.67 7.92 27.27
N ILE A 96 1.27 8.01 28.46
CA ILE A 96 2.44 7.31 28.94
C ILE A 96 1.91 6.02 29.59
N SER A 97 1.50 5.07 28.76
CA SER A 97 1.70 3.67 29.15
C SER A 97 3.22 3.45 29.14
N THR A 98 3.83 3.69 30.31
CA THR A 98 5.28 3.68 30.55
C THR A 98 5.92 2.30 30.40
N GLU A 99 5.15 1.26 30.13
CA GLU A 99 5.68 0.03 29.57
C GLU A 99 4.87 -0.33 28.31
N LYS A 100 5.50 -0.16 27.14
CA LYS A 100 5.02 -0.82 25.92
C LYS A 100 4.90 -2.31 26.31
N GLY A 101 3.71 -2.91 26.30
CA GLY A 101 3.54 -4.31 26.70
C GLY A 101 4.49 -5.25 25.92
N PHE A 102 4.83 -6.40 26.49
CA PHE A 102 5.82 -7.34 25.94
C PHE A 102 5.66 -7.58 24.43
N LEU A 103 4.41 -7.81 23.97
CA LEU A 103 4.07 -8.00 22.56
C LEU A 103 4.41 -6.78 21.70
N ARG A 104 4.24 -5.56 22.21
CA ARG A 104 4.52 -4.32 21.46
C ARG A 104 6.02 -4.01 21.39
N GLN A 105 6.79 -4.41 22.41
CA GLN A 105 8.25 -4.31 22.41
C GLN A 105 8.90 -5.37 21.52
N HIS A 106 8.38 -6.60 21.55
CA HIS A 106 8.93 -7.74 20.80
C HIS A 106 8.24 -7.98 19.46
N PHE A 107 7.24 -7.17 19.09
CA PHE A 107 6.42 -7.36 17.88
C PHE A 107 7.27 -7.61 16.64
N LEU A 108 8.31 -6.80 16.43
CA LEU A 108 9.19 -6.92 15.27
C LEU A 108 9.97 -8.24 15.26
N LYS A 109 10.47 -8.68 16.42
CA LYS A 109 11.21 -9.94 16.56
C LYS A 109 10.27 -11.13 16.32
N ILE A 110 9.08 -11.08 16.90
CA ILE A 110 8.05 -12.12 16.76
C ILE A 110 7.58 -12.20 15.30
N ALA A 111 7.30 -11.05 14.66
CA ALA A 111 6.89 -10.99 13.27
C ALA A 111 7.97 -11.53 12.31
N LEU A 112 9.24 -11.24 12.60
CA LEU A 112 10.36 -11.76 11.80
C LEU A 112 10.51 -13.28 11.95
N VAL A 113 10.42 -13.80 13.18
CA VAL A 113 10.43 -15.25 13.43
C VAL A 113 9.24 -15.92 12.74
N ALA A 114 8.04 -15.33 12.83
CA ALA A 114 6.85 -15.82 12.15
C ALA A 114 7.03 -15.86 10.62
N LEU A 115 7.59 -14.80 10.03
CA LEU A 115 7.89 -14.74 8.59
C LEU A 115 8.94 -15.78 8.16
N LEU A 116 9.96 -16.02 8.98
CA LEU A 116 10.98 -17.04 8.68
C LEU A 116 10.40 -18.46 8.71
N LEU A 117 9.51 -18.73 9.67
CA LEU A 117 8.86 -20.04 9.82
C LEU A 117 7.67 -20.23 8.87
N TYR A 118 7.13 -19.16 8.28
CA TYR A 118 5.91 -19.20 7.48
C TYR A 118 5.95 -20.22 6.31
N PRO A 119 6.96 -20.23 5.41
CA PRO A 119 6.97 -21.19 4.31
C PRO A 119 7.08 -22.64 4.79
N VAL A 120 7.84 -22.88 5.86
CA VAL A 120 8.04 -24.22 6.45
C VAL A 120 6.74 -24.72 7.08
N ALA A 121 6.06 -23.86 7.85
CA ALA A 121 4.77 -24.18 8.47
C ALA A 121 3.69 -24.48 7.43
N ILE A 122 3.62 -23.68 6.37
CA ILE A 122 2.66 -23.88 5.28
C ILE A 122 2.95 -25.16 4.49
N TYR A 123 4.22 -25.45 4.21
CA TYR A 123 4.61 -26.71 3.57
C TYR A 123 4.23 -27.92 4.42
N ALA A 124 4.45 -27.85 5.75
CA ALA A 124 4.06 -28.93 6.67
C ALA A 124 2.53 -29.11 6.77
N ALA A 125 1.75 -28.02 6.71
CA ALA A 125 0.30 -28.06 6.87
C ALA A 125 -0.46 -28.47 5.58
N PHE A 126 -0.03 -27.97 4.42
CA PHE A 126 -0.78 -28.11 3.15
C PHE A 126 -0.03 -28.91 2.07
N GLY A 127 1.16 -29.42 2.39
CA GLY A 127 2.01 -30.15 1.46
C GLY A 127 2.58 -29.29 0.33
N ALA A 128 3.30 -29.92 -0.61
CA ALA A 128 3.98 -29.21 -1.70
C ALA A 128 3.02 -28.42 -2.61
N GLN A 129 1.89 -29.04 -3.01
CA GLN A 129 0.91 -28.42 -3.91
C GLN A 129 0.20 -27.21 -3.27
N GLY A 130 -0.25 -27.36 -2.02
CA GLY A 130 -0.90 -26.27 -1.29
C GLY A 130 0.07 -25.13 -0.97
N SER A 131 1.33 -25.46 -0.68
CA SER A 131 2.35 -24.45 -0.39
C SER A 131 2.62 -23.48 -1.54
N LEU A 132 2.52 -23.92 -2.80
CA LEU A 132 2.68 -23.05 -3.97
C LEU A 132 1.73 -21.85 -3.91
N LYS A 133 0.46 -22.11 -3.63
CA LYS A 133 -0.57 -21.07 -3.58
C LYS A 133 -0.35 -20.07 -2.44
N TRP A 134 -0.11 -20.56 -1.23
CA TRP A 134 0.03 -19.73 -0.03
C TRP A 134 1.39 -19.03 0.05
N VAL A 135 2.47 -19.64 -0.41
CA VAL A 135 3.80 -19.01 -0.39
C VAL A 135 3.93 -18.01 -1.54
N ASP A 136 3.44 -18.34 -2.74
CA ASP A 136 3.52 -17.44 -3.89
C ASP A 136 2.54 -16.27 -3.78
N ASN A 137 1.24 -16.55 -3.72
CA ASN A 137 0.23 -15.50 -3.82
C ASN A 137 0.08 -14.68 -2.54
N PHE A 138 0.15 -15.29 -1.36
CA PHE A 138 0.13 -14.53 -0.11
C PHE A 138 1.51 -14.04 0.28
N GLY A 139 2.48 -14.95 0.43
CA GLY A 139 3.80 -14.60 0.94
C GLY A 139 4.56 -13.62 0.04
N ILE A 140 4.85 -14.05 -1.19
CA ILE A 140 5.70 -13.29 -2.10
C ILE A 140 5.00 -12.01 -2.58
N GLN A 141 3.72 -12.04 -2.95
CA GLN A 141 3.00 -10.83 -3.40
C GLN A 141 2.99 -9.75 -2.32
N ILE A 142 2.68 -10.11 -1.07
CA ILE A 142 2.63 -9.13 0.03
C ILE A 142 4.02 -8.52 0.23
N LEU A 143 5.09 -9.32 0.22
CA LEU A 143 6.46 -8.81 0.39
C LEU A 143 6.89 -7.89 -0.76
N ILE A 144 6.48 -8.16 -2.01
CA ILE A 144 6.71 -7.22 -3.13
C ILE A 144 6.05 -5.87 -2.86
N TYR A 145 4.77 -5.85 -2.46
CA TYR A 145 4.10 -4.58 -2.14
C TYR A 145 4.67 -3.89 -0.90
N VAL A 146 5.16 -4.64 0.09
CA VAL A 146 5.89 -4.06 1.24
C VAL A 146 7.14 -3.34 0.74
N MET A 147 7.93 -3.97 -0.13
CA MET A 147 9.15 -3.38 -0.67
C MET A 147 8.86 -2.15 -1.54
N LEU A 148 7.84 -2.23 -2.42
CA LEU A 148 7.37 -1.11 -3.23
C LEU A 148 6.89 0.05 -2.35
N ALA A 149 6.07 -0.23 -1.34
CA ALA A 149 5.56 0.80 -0.45
C ALA A 149 6.67 1.40 0.42
N TRP A 150 7.67 0.64 0.85
CA TRP A 150 8.85 1.20 1.52
C TRP A 150 9.69 2.09 0.61
N GLY A 151 9.85 1.72 -0.66
CA GLY A 151 10.51 2.57 -1.66
C GLY A 151 9.74 3.88 -1.89
N LEU A 152 8.43 3.82 -2.12
CA LEU A 152 7.58 5.01 -2.28
C LEU A 152 7.55 5.87 -1.01
N ASN A 153 7.62 5.25 0.17
CA ASN A 153 7.62 5.96 1.45
C ASN A 153 8.87 6.82 1.66
N ILE A 154 9.97 6.59 0.93
CA ILE A 154 11.11 7.52 0.93
C ILE A 154 10.70 8.86 0.28
N VAL A 155 10.01 8.80 -0.85
CA VAL A 155 9.58 9.98 -1.62
C VAL A 155 8.40 10.68 -0.94
N VAL A 156 7.33 9.95 -0.67
CA VAL A 156 6.09 10.51 -0.11
C VAL A 156 6.19 10.70 1.41
N GLY A 157 6.76 9.74 2.12
CA GLY A 157 6.78 9.72 3.58
C GLY A 157 7.87 10.58 4.19
N LEU A 158 9.11 10.51 3.67
CA LEU A 158 10.24 11.29 4.18
C LEU A 158 10.34 12.65 3.50
N ALA A 159 10.40 12.69 2.17
CA ALA A 159 10.58 13.95 1.42
C ALA A 159 9.29 14.75 1.16
N GLY A 160 8.11 14.14 1.33
CA GLY A 160 6.82 14.84 1.23
C GLY A 160 6.38 15.11 -0.21
N LEU A 161 6.97 14.41 -1.17
CA LEU A 161 6.71 14.58 -2.59
C LEU A 161 5.66 13.57 -3.01
N LEU A 162 4.51 14.03 -3.50
CA LEU A 162 3.43 13.14 -3.91
C LEU A 162 3.75 12.53 -5.28
N ASP A 163 3.96 11.22 -5.32
CA ASP A 163 4.31 10.48 -6.53
C ASP A 163 3.21 9.47 -6.87
N LEU A 164 2.37 9.81 -7.86
CA LEU A 164 1.34 8.94 -8.43
C LEU A 164 1.88 8.06 -9.55
N GLY A 165 3.08 8.35 -10.05
CA GLY A 165 3.74 7.68 -11.17
C GLY A 165 4.65 6.53 -10.75
N TYR A 166 4.64 6.12 -9.48
CA TYR A 166 5.62 5.18 -8.92
C TYR A 166 5.73 3.86 -9.69
N VAL A 167 4.63 3.39 -10.28
CA VAL A 167 4.57 2.20 -11.14
C VAL A 167 5.51 2.29 -12.35
N ALA A 168 5.90 3.48 -12.80
CA ALA A 168 6.90 3.64 -13.85
C ALA A 168 8.26 3.06 -13.44
N PHE A 169 8.71 3.32 -12.21
CA PHE A 169 10.00 2.81 -11.72
C PHE A 169 9.96 1.30 -11.54
N TYR A 170 8.79 0.79 -11.13
CA TYR A 170 8.50 -0.64 -11.09
C TYR A 170 8.57 -1.28 -12.49
N ALA A 171 7.97 -0.66 -13.50
CA ALA A 171 8.02 -1.09 -14.90
C ALA A 171 9.43 -1.06 -15.47
N VAL A 172 10.16 0.06 -15.29
CA VAL A 172 11.54 0.23 -15.74
C VAL A 172 12.43 -0.87 -15.17
N GLY A 173 12.30 -1.20 -13.88
CA GLY A 173 13.08 -2.29 -13.28
C GLY A 173 12.74 -3.67 -13.85
N ALA A 174 11.45 -3.97 -14.03
CA ALA A 174 10.99 -5.24 -14.58
C ALA A 174 11.46 -5.43 -16.03
N TYR A 175 11.30 -4.41 -16.87
CA TYR A 175 11.75 -4.44 -18.27
C TYR A 175 13.28 -4.41 -18.40
N SER A 176 13.99 -3.68 -17.52
CA SER A 176 15.45 -3.72 -17.49
C SER A 176 15.93 -5.14 -17.25
N TYR A 177 15.39 -5.83 -16.23
CA TYR A 177 15.73 -7.22 -15.97
C TYR A 177 15.37 -8.14 -17.16
N ALA A 178 14.15 -8.04 -17.67
CA ALA A 178 13.66 -8.89 -18.75
C ALA A 178 14.53 -8.76 -20.02
N LEU A 179 14.81 -7.53 -20.45
CA LEU A 179 15.63 -7.28 -21.63
C LEU A 179 17.08 -7.72 -21.42
N LEU A 180 17.70 -7.30 -20.32
CA LEU A 180 19.13 -7.57 -20.10
C LEU A 180 19.38 -9.07 -19.87
N SER A 181 18.48 -9.78 -19.22
CA SER A 181 18.57 -11.25 -19.09
C SER A 181 18.38 -11.96 -20.42
N SER A 182 17.41 -11.54 -21.26
CA SER A 182 17.15 -12.17 -22.55
C SER A 182 18.26 -11.92 -23.59
N TYR A 183 18.86 -10.72 -23.63
CA TYR A 183 19.88 -10.38 -24.62
C TYR A 183 21.30 -10.76 -24.20
N PHE A 184 21.67 -10.53 -22.93
CA PHE A 184 23.05 -10.69 -22.46
C PHE A 184 23.27 -11.91 -21.58
N GLY A 185 22.21 -12.63 -21.17
CA GLY A 185 22.33 -13.83 -20.34
C GLY A 185 22.98 -13.58 -18.97
N LEU A 186 22.94 -12.34 -18.48
CA LEU A 186 23.59 -11.96 -17.22
C LEU A 186 22.92 -12.64 -16.02
N SER A 187 23.69 -12.87 -14.97
CA SER A 187 23.20 -13.53 -13.77
C SER A 187 22.16 -12.68 -13.03
N PHE A 188 21.20 -13.34 -12.38
CA PHE A 188 20.18 -12.70 -11.56
C PHE A 188 20.78 -11.70 -10.55
N TRP A 189 21.88 -12.08 -9.90
CA TRP A 189 22.53 -11.28 -8.86
C TRP A 189 23.17 -10.00 -9.39
N LEU A 190 23.59 -9.96 -10.65
CA LEU A 190 24.10 -8.75 -11.29
C LEU A 190 22.96 -7.88 -11.82
N LEU A 191 21.93 -8.50 -12.38
CA LEU A 191 20.77 -7.80 -12.93
C LEU A 191 19.91 -7.13 -11.86
N LEU A 192 19.84 -7.69 -10.66
CA LEU A 192 19.08 -7.14 -9.54
C LEU A 192 19.54 -5.70 -9.17
N PRO A 193 20.81 -5.44 -8.82
CA PRO A 193 21.30 -4.08 -8.56
C PRO A 193 21.33 -3.22 -9.84
N MET A 194 21.62 -3.79 -11.00
CA MET A 194 21.64 -3.03 -12.27
C MET A 194 20.27 -2.47 -12.62
N SER A 195 19.20 -3.24 -12.40
CA SER A 195 17.82 -2.77 -12.58
C SER A 195 17.47 -1.66 -11.59
N GLY A 196 17.97 -1.75 -10.34
CA GLY A 196 17.84 -0.68 -9.36
C GLY A 196 18.55 0.60 -9.78
N ILE A 197 19.77 0.50 -10.30
CA ILE A 197 20.55 1.65 -10.79
C ILE A 197 19.85 2.30 -11.99
N LEU A 198 19.37 1.51 -12.95
CA LEU A 198 18.63 2.02 -14.11
C LEU A 198 17.33 2.72 -13.67
N ALA A 199 16.59 2.15 -12.72
CA ALA A 199 15.41 2.81 -12.16
C ALA A 199 15.77 4.11 -11.42
N ALA A 200 16.89 4.14 -10.67
CA ALA A 200 17.39 5.35 -10.04
C ALA A 200 17.74 6.45 -11.05
N LEU A 201 18.37 6.08 -12.16
CA LEU A 201 18.67 7.00 -13.27
C LEU A 201 17.39 7.57 -13.87
N TRP A 202 16.39 6.74 -14.14
CA TRP A 202 15.06 7.21 -14.59
C TRP A 202 14.36 8.07 -13.54
N GLY A 203 14.56 7.79 -12.24
CA GLY A 203 14.11 8.62 -11.14
C GLY A 203 14.74 10.01 -11.14
N VAL A 204 16.03 10.14 -11.48
CA VAL A 204 16.70 11.44 -11.63
C VAL A 204 16.21 12.17 -12.89
N ILE A 205 16.07 11.46 -14.01
CA ILE A 205 15.58 12.01 -15.29
C ILE A 205 14.17 12.59 -15.09
N LEU A 206 13.28 11.85 -14.41
CA LEU A 206 11.96 12.35 -14.03
C LEU A 206 12.03 13.48 -13.02
N GLY A 207 12.92 13.33 -12.03
CA GLY A 207 13.04 14.30 -10.95
C GLY A 207 13.31 15.69 -11.47
N PHE A 208 14.12 15.83 -12.54
CA PHE A 208 14.57 17.10 -13.11
C PHE A 208 13.44 18.05 -13.60
N PRO A 209 12.54 17.66 -14.53
CA PRO A 209 11.42 18.52 -14.95
C PRO A 209 10.45 18.81 -13.80
N VAL A 210 10.37 17.90 -12.83
CA VAL A 210 9.45 17.93 -11.72
C VAL A 210 9.90 18.87 -10.59
N LEU A 211 11.18 19.27 -10.55
CA LEU A 211 11.77 20.13 -9.51
C LEU A 211 11.05 21.48 -9.31
N ARG A 212 10.41 22.00 -10.38
CA ARG A 212 9.72 23.29 -10.38
C ARG A 212 8.28 23.21 -9.89
N LEU A 213 7.76 22.00 -9.70
CA LEU A 213 6.36 21.75 -9.35
C LEU A 213 6.22 21.44 -7.86
N ARG A 214 5.04 21.75 -7.31
CA ARG A 214 4.70 21.55 -5.90
C ARG A 214 3.28 21.01 -5.76
N GLY A 215 3.03 20.30 -4.66
CA GLY A 215 1.70 19.81 -4.30
C GLY A 215 1.05 18.98 -5.40
N ASP A 216 -0.13 19.40 -5.86
CA ASP A 216 -0.93 18.62 -6.80
C ASP A 216 -0.35 18.63 -8.22
N TYR A 217 0.37 19.68 -8.63
CA TYR A 217 1.03 19.71 -9.94
C TYR A 217 2.12 18.64 -10.06
N LEU A 218 2.84 18.40 -8.96
CA LEU A 218 3.84 17.34 -8.85
C LEU A 218 3.18 15.96 -9.03
N ALA A 219 2.01 15.75 -8.42
CA ALA A 219 1.23 14.53 -8.54
C ALA A 219 0.75 14.26 -9.97
N ILE A 220 0.24 15.29 -10.65
CA ILE A 220 -0.27 15.18 -12.03
C ILE A 220 0.85 14.80 -12.99
N VAL A 221 2.03 15.43 -12.87
CA VAL A 221 3.17 15.16 -13.76
C VAL A 221 3.76 13.77 -13.54
N THR A 222 3.83 13.30 -12.29
CA THR A 222 4.26 11.92 -12.02
C THR A 222 3.29 10.91 -12.59
N LEU A 223 1.98 11.11 -12.46
CA LEU A 223 0.95 10.28 -13.12
C LEU A 223 1.14 10.25 -14.63
N ALA A 224 1.29 11.42 -15.26
CA ALA A 224 1.50 11.53 -16.70
C ALA A 224 2.75 10.76 -17.14
N PHE A 225 3.85 10.86 -16.39
CA PHE A 225 5.04 10.06 -16.68
C PHE A 225 4.80 8.55 -16.55
N GLY A 226 4.07 8.12 -15.51
CA GLY A 226 3.62 6.74 -15.36
C GLY A 226 2.98 6.20 -16.63
N GLU A 227 2.03 6.96 -17.15
CA GLU A 227 1.31 6.62 -18.38
C GLU A 227 2.20 6.74 -19.63
N ILE A 228 3.10 7.72 -19.71
CA ILE A 228 4.06 7.83 -20.81
C ILE A 228 4.96 6.59 -20.88
N ILE A 229 5.53 6.14 -19.77
CA ILE A 229 6.35 4.93 -19.73
C ILE A 229 5.53 3.73 -20.17
N ARG A 230 4.30 3.56 -19.67
CA ARG A 230 3.41 2.47 -20.09
C ARG A 230 3.13 2.51 -21.59
N LEU A 231 2.80 3.68 -22.14
CA LEU A 231 2.55 3.86 -23.57
C LEU A 231 3.79 3.61 -24.43
N VAL A 232 4.97 4.03 -23.98
CA VAL A 232 6.24 3.71 -24.64
C VAL A 232 6.46 2.20 -24.66
N LEU A 233 6.22 1.50 -23.54
CA LEU A 233 6.36 0.05 -23.47
C LEU A 233 5.36 -0.68 -24.39
N ILE A 234 4.16 -0.14 -24.61
CA ILE A 234 3.16 -0.69 -25.53
C ILE A 234 3.53 -0.46 -26.99
N ASN A 235 3.97 0.76 -27.34
CA ASN A 235 4.20 1.15 -28.73
C ASN A 235 5.60 0.78 -29.25
N TRP A 236 6.59 0.60 -28.36
CA TRP A 236 7.97 0.28 -28.75
C TRP A 236 8.16 -1.23 -29.01
N THR A 237 7.39 -1.75 -29.95
CA THR A 237 7.33 -3.18 -30.30
C THR A 237 8.69 -3.79 -30.62
N ALA A 238 9.61 -3.02 -31.24
CA ALA A 238 10.95 -3.46 -31.58
C ALA A 238 11.81 -3.89 -30.37
N VAL A 239 11.58 -3.29 -29.19
CA VAL A 239 12.37 -3.58 -27.98
C VAL A 239 11.57 -4.39 -26.97
N THR A 240 10.34 -3.96 -26.67
CA THR A 240 9.53 -4.52 -25.57
C THR A 240 8.58 -5.61 -26.01
N LYS A 241 8.49 -5.85 -27.33
CA LYS A 241 7.45 -6.68 -27.98
C LYS A 241 6.02 -6.14 -27.77
N GLY A 242 5.89 -4.88 -27.32
CA GLY A 242 4.59 -4.21 -27.15
C GLY A 242 3.67 -4.94 -26.16
N THR A 243 2.40 -5.08 -26.53
CA THR A 243 1.38 -5.77 -25.71
C THR A 243 1.69 -7.26 -25.50
N PHE A 244 2.45 -7.90 -26.40
CA PHE A 244 2.85 -9.30 -26.22
C PHE A 244 3.75 -9.50 -25.00
N GLY A 245 4.48 -8.47 -24.58
CA GLY A 245 5.40 -8.55 -23.46
C GLY A 245 6.61 -9.47 -23.72
N ILE A 246 7.42 -9.65 -22.68
CA ILE A 246 8.64 -10.47 -22.72
C ILE A 246 8.40 -11.73 -21.89
N SER A 247 8.27 -12.87 -22.57
CA SER A 247 8.15 -14.21 -21.97
C SER A 247 9.48 -14.95 -21.94
N GLY A 248 9.57 -15.98 -21.08
CA GLY A 248 10.74 -16.85 -21.01
C GLY A 248 11.90 -16.23 -20.25
N ILE A 249 11.59 -15.36 -19.28
CA ILE A 249 12.61 -14.72 -18.45
C ILE A 249 13.32 -15.80 -17.62
N PRO A 250 14.67 -15.85 -17.65
CA PRO A 250 15.43 -16.84 -16.88
C PRO A 250 15.11 -16.79 -15.38
N LYS A 251 14.92 -17.96 -14.78
CA LYS A 251 14.70 -18.12 -13.34
C LYS A 251 15.92 -17.67 -12.54
N ALA A 252 15.70 -17.23 -11.30
CA ALA A 252 16.80 -16.94 -10.39
C ALA A 252 17.56 -18.21 -10.02
N THR A 253 18.89 -18.13 -10.01
CA THR A 253 19.78 -19.21 -9.58
C THR A 253 20.34 -18.91 -8.19
N LEU A 254 20.53 -19.94 -7.38
CA LEU A 254 21.21 -19.82 -6.08
C LEU A 254 22.73 -19.83 -6.34
N PHE A 255 23.31 -18.65 -6.58
CA PHE A 255 24.74 -18.47 -6.87
C PHE A 255 25.30 -19.46 -7.91
N GLY A 256 24.57 -19.65 -9.02
CA GLY A 256 24.96 -20.57 -10.10
C GLY A 256 24.31 -21.96 -10.04
N ILE A 257 23.62 -22.30 -8.96
CA ILE A 257 22.85 -23.55 -8.84
C ILE A 257 21.43 -23.32 -9.43
N PRO A 258 21.05 -23.99 -10.53
CA PRO A 258 19.72 -23.87 -11.10
C PRO A 258 18.68 -24.66 -10.30
N PHE A 259 17.42 -24.25 -10.39
CA PHE A 259 16.26 -24.96 -9.82
C PHE A 259 15.55 -25.82 -10.88
N ASP A 260 16.32 -26.39 -11.81
CA ASP A 260 15.83 -27.25 -12.90
C ASP A 260 16.28 -28.70 -12.68
N ALA A 261 15.76 -29.62 -13.49
CA ALA A 261 15.96 -31.08 -13.35
C ALA A 261 17.38 -31.56 -13.72
N THR A 262 18.29 -30.63 -14.00
CA THR A 262 19.68 -30.91 -14.39
C THR A 262 20.46 -31.59 -13.25
N SER A 263 21.53 -32.32 -13.60
CA SER A 263 22.39 -33.04 -12.65
C SER A 263 22.97 -32.16 -11.53
N GLY A 264 23.15 -30.86 -11.76
CA GLY A 264 23.56 -29.86 -10.77
C GLY A 264 22.42 -29.05 -10.14
N GLY A 265 21.16 -29.47 -10.31
CA GLY A 265 19.99 -28.77 -9.80
C GLY A 265 19.84 -28.87 -8.28
N PHE A 266 19.34 -27.81 -7.64
CA PHE A 266 19.23 -27.70 -6.18
C PHE A 266 18.49 -28.88 -5.53
N ALA A 267 17.40 -29.35 -6.14
CA ALA A 267 16.61 -30.47 -5.62
C ALA A 267 17.41 -31.78 -5.60
N LYS A 268 18.21 -32.03 -6.64
CA LYS A 268 19.03 -33.25 -6.75
C LYS A 268 20.24 -33.19 -5.81
N LEU A 269 20.85 -32.02 -5.65
CA LEU A 269 22.00 -31.81 -4.77
C LEU A 269 21.63 -31.98 -3.29
N MET A 270 20.41 -31.63 -2.92
CA MET A 270 19.87 -31.76 -1.55
C MET A 270 19.08 -33.05 -1.30
N GLY A 271 18.98 -33.95 -2.29
CA GLY A 271 18.22 -35.20 -2.17
C GLY A 271 16.71 -35.01 -1.98
N LEU A 272 16.16 -33.87 -2.40
CA LEU A 272 14.76 -33.49 -2.24
C LEU A 272 13.92 -33.90 -3.47
N PRO A 273 12.61 -34.17 -3.32
CA PRO A 273 11.73 -34.43 -4.44
C PRO A 273 11.68 -33.24 -5.40
N MET A 274 11.59 -33.48 -6.70
CA MET A 274 11.55 -32.40 -7.70
C MET A 274 10.18 -31.71 -7.66
N SER A 275 10.09 -30.59 -6.94
CA SER A 275 8.87 -29.78 -6.83
C SER A 275 9.17 -28.29 -7.05
N SER A 276 8.27 -27.61 -7.78
CA SER A 276 8.32 -26.15 -7.94
C SER A 276 8.15 -25.40 -6.62
N ALA A 277 7.68 -26.07 -5.56
CA ALA A 277 7.54 -25.49 -4.22
C ALA A 277 8.87 -24.98 -3.67
N TYR A 278 9.97 -25.72 -3.86
CA TYR A 278 11.29 -25.31 -3.34
C TYR A 278 11.80 -24.03 -3.99
N TYR A 279 11.55 -23.84 -5.29
CA TYR A 279 11.89 -22.59 -5.98
C TYR A 279 11.09 -21.40 -5.43
N LYS A 280 9.79 -21.58 -5.16
CA LYS A 280 8.96 -20.51 -4.58
C LYS A 280 9.33 -20.22 -3.12
N ILE A 281 9.70 -21.22 -2.33
CA ILE A 281 10.24 -21.04 -0.98
C ILE A 281 11.56 -20.26 -1.02
N PHE A 282 12.46 -20.60 -1.95
CA PHE A 282 13.69 -19.82 -2.17
C PHE A 282 13.39 -18.36 -2.53
N LEU A 283 12.48 -18.12 -3.48
CA LEU A 283 12.06 -16.76 -3.84
C LEU A 283 11.45 -16.00 -2.66
N PHE A 284 10.68 -16.67 -1.79
CA PHE A 284 10.15 -16.07 -0.57
C PHE A 284 11.27 -15.60 0.37
N TYR A 285 12.27 -16.43 0.65
CA TYR A 285 13.39 -16.03 1.48
C TYR A 285 14.24 -14.94 0.82
N LEU A 286 14.33 -14.95 -0.51
CA LEU A 286 15.04 -13.93 -1.27
C LEU A 286 14.35 -12.56 -1.14
N ILE A 287 13.05 -12.47 -1.40
CA ILE A 287 12.32 -11.20 -1.24
C ILE A 287 12.26 -10.77 0.22
N LEU A 288 12.15 -11.70 1.17
CA LEU A 288 12.21 -11.37 2.60
C LEU A 288 13.58 -10.75 2.96
N GLY A 289 14.68 -11.31 2.44
CA GLY A 289 16.01 -10.75 2.59
C GLY A 289 16.14 -9.37 1.95
N LEU A 290 15.59 -9.16 0.75
CA LEU A 290 15.55 -7.85 0.10
C LEU A 290 14.71 -6.83 0.88
N CYS A 291 13.56 -7.23 1.40
CA CYS A 291 12.76 -6.40 2.30
C CYS A 291 13.58 -6.00 3.54
N MET A 292 14.23 -6.94 4.21
CA MET A 292 15.07 -6.63 5.37
C MET A 292 16.20 -5.67 5.00
N LEU A 293 16.83 -5.85 3.84
CA LEU A 293 17.85 -4.94 3.32
C LEU A 293 17.29 -3.54 3.05
N THR A 294 16.14 -3.44 2.38
CA THR A 294 15.44 -2.16 2.14
C THR A 294 15.11 -1.48 3.45
N ALA A 295 14.51 -2.18 4.41
CA ALA A 295 14.19 -1.63 5.72
C ALA A 295 15.45 -1.14 6.45
N TYR A 296 16.52 -1.94 6.45
CA TYR A 296 17.81 -1.56 7.06
C TYR A 296 18.38 -0.29 6.41
N VAL A 297 18.43 -0.24 5.08
CA VAL A 297 18.93 0.92 4.32
C VAL A 297 18.06 2.14 4.59
N THR A 298 16.73 2.03 4.56
CA THR A 298 15.82 3.15 4.83
C THR A 298 15.98 3.68 6.27
N ILE A 299 16.10 2.80 7.27
CA ILE A 299 16.35 3.20 8.67
C ILE A 299 17.70 3.92 8.79
N ARG A 300 18.73 3.43 8.09
CA ARG A 300 20.07 4.03 8.10
C ARG A 300 20.06 5.40 7.42
N LEU A 301 19.44 5.52 6.24
CA LEU A 301 19.31 6.76 5.48
C LEU A 301 18.55 7.83 6.26
N ARG A 302 17.47 7.46 6.96
CA ARG A 302 16.71 8.38 7.82
C ARG A 302 17.56 9.02 8.92
N ARG A 303 18.56 8.29 9.44
CA ARG A 303 19.48 8.80 10.47
C ARG A 303 20.63 9.63 9.90
N MET A 304 20.95 9.45 8.61
CA MET A 304 22.01 10.16 7.90
C MET A 304 21.59 11.60 7.53
N PRO A 305 22.55 12.50 7.23
CA PRO A 305 22.25 13.89 6.85
C PRO A 305 21.27 14.01 5.68
N ILE A 306 21.35 13.09 4.71
CA ILE A 306 20.46 13.08 3.54
C ILE A 306 19.00 12.85 3.93
N GLY A 307 18.74 11.92 4.87
CA GLY A 307 17.39 11.66 5.36
C GLY A 307 16.84 12.80 6.21
N ARG A 308 17.69 13.45 7.02
CA ARG A 308 17.31 14.66 7.77
C ARG A 308 16.98 15.81 6.84
N ALA A 309 17.70 15.96 5.74
CA ALA A 309 17.41 16.96 4.71
C ALA A 309 16.07 16.69 4.02
N TRP A 310 15.72 15.42 3.74
CA TRP A 310 14.39 15.06 3.23
C TRP A 310 13.27 15.42 4.21
N GLU A 311 13.44 15.08 5.50
CA GLU A 311 12.47 15.43 6.53
C GLU A 311 12.31 16.95 6.67
N ALA A 312 13.41 17.71 6.67
CA ALA A 312 13.37 19.17 6.74
C ALA A 312 12.68 19.79 5.51
N LEU A 313 13.00 19.29 4.30
CA LEU A 313 12.40 19.76 3.04
C LEU A 313 10.88 19.59 3.04
N ARG A 314 10.40 18.49 3.62
CA ARG A 314 8.97 18.16 3.74
C ARG A 314 8.22 19.11 4.66
N GLU A 315 8.86 19.58 5.74
CA GLU A 315 8.23 20.50 6.69
C GLU A 315 8.20 21.94 6.14
N ASP A 316 9.34 22.44 5.64
CA ASP A 316 9.40 23.77 5.00
C ASP A 316 10.56 23.87 3.98
N GLU A 317 10.21 23.89 2.70
CA GLU A 317 11.16 24.06 1.59
C GLU A 317 11.82 25.45 1.59
N ILE A 318 11.09 26.50 2.00
CA ILE A 318 11.60 27.88 2.03
C ILE A 318 12.62 28.04 3.15
N ALA A 319 12.34 27.49 4.34
CA ALA A 319 13.28 27.49 5.45
C ALA A 319 14.54 26.65 5.17
N CYS A 320 14.41 25.50 4.49
CA CYS A 320 15.57 24.72 4.05
C CYS A 320 16.49 25.53 3.13
N ARG A 321 15.89 26.31 2.22
CA ARG A 321 16.64 27.14 1.28
C ARG A 321 17.36 28.30 1.97
N SER A 322 16.78 28.90 3.02
CA SER A 322 17.45 29.95 3.80
C SER A 322 18.62 29.41 4.63
N LEU A 323 18.58 28.13 5.01
CA LEU A 323 19.68 27.43 5.69
C LEU A 323 20.76 26.89 4.74
N GLY A 324 20.68 27.18 3.43
CA GLY A 324 21.66 26.77 2.43
C GLY A 324 21.54 25.32 1.95
N ILE A 325 20.44 24.62 2.28
CA ILE A 325 20.18 23.26 1.77
C ILE A 325 19.77 23.36 0.30
N ASN A 326 20.47 22.64 -0.58
CA ASN A 326 20.11 22.54 -1.98
C ASN A 326 18.84 21.68 -2.14
N THR A 327 17.71 22.33 -2.39
CA THR A 327 16.41 21.67 -2.54
C THR A 327 16.36 20.76 -3.77
N VAL A 328 17.12 21.07 -4.82
CA VAL A 328 17.18 20.27 -6.06
C VAL A 328 17.82 18.92 -5.81
N THR A 329 19.05 18.90 -5.28
CA THR A 329 19.76 17.63 -5.02
C THR A 329 19.02 16.81 -3.96
N THR A 330 18.39 17.47 -2.99
CA THR A 330 17.59 16.81 -1.96
C THR A 330 16.34 16.12 -2.56
N LYS A 331 15.61 16.77 -3.47
CA LYS A 331 14.49 16.15 -4.21
C LYS A 331 14.95 15.02 -5.12
N LEU A 332 16.01 15.24 -5.91
CA LEU A 332 16.54 14.23 -6.85
C LEU A 332 17.02 12.97 -6.14
N THR A 333 17.69 13.11 -4.99
CA THR A 333 18.15 11.95 -4.21
C THR A 333 17.00 11.17 -3.60
N ALA A 334 15.92 11.84 -3.18
CA ALA A 334 14.70 11.17 -2.72
C ALA A 334 14.08 10.33 -3.85
N PHE A 335 13.88 10.94 -5.02
CA PHE A 335 13.35 10.26 -6.21
C PHE A 335 14.23 9.09 -6.66
N ALA A 336 15.55 9.31 -6.77
CA ALA A 336 16.50 8.27 -7.17
C ALA A 336 16.47 7.06 -6.22
N THR A 337 16.47 7.31 -4.91
CA THR A 337 16.46 6.23 -3.90
C THR A 337 15.12 5.49 -3.87
N GLY A 338 14.01 6.22 -3.97
CA GLY A 338 12.68 5.60 -4.04
C GLY A 338 12.48 4.77 -5.31
N ALA A 339 12.93 5.31 -6.46
CA ALA A 339 12.90 4.63 -7.75
C ALA A 339 13.81 3.40 -7.78
N MET A 340 14.99 3.45 -7.13
CA MET A 340 15.89 2.31 -7.00
C MET A 340 15.19 1.10 -6.37
N PHE A 341 14.53 1.28 -5.23
CA PHE A 341 13.79 0.20 -4.57
C PHE A 341 12.58 -0.26 -5.40
N GLY A 342 11.92 0.65 -6.11
CA GLY A 342 10.85 0.32 -7.06
C GLY A 342 11.35 -0.57 -8.19
N GLY A 343 12.52 -0.25 -8.74
CA GLY A 343 13.16 -1.02 -9.80
C GLY A 343 13.65 -2.40 -9.35
N ILE A 344 14.17 -2.52 -8.13
CA ILE A 344 14.55 -3.81 -7.53
C ILE A 344 13.30 -4.68 -7.31
N ALA A 345 12.16 -4.09 -6.93
CA ALA A 345 10.90 -4.82 -6.85
C ALA A 345 10.42 -5.28 -8.22
N GLY A 346 10.60 -4.44 -9.25
CA GLY A 346 10.28 -4.74 -10.64
C GLY A 346 11.05 -5.92 -11.19
N SER A 347 12.36 -5.93 -11.00
CA SER A 347 13.20 -7.04 -11.45
C SER A 347 12.86 -8.34 -10.73
N PHE A 348 12.57 -8.28 -9.43
CA PHE A 348 12.09 -9.46 -8.69
C PHE A 348 10.73 -9.96 -9.20
N PHE A 349 9.79 -9.06 -9.51
CA PHE A 349 8.51 -9.41 -10.11
C PHE A 349 8.68 -10.12 -11.45
N ALA A 350 9.54 -9.60 -12.33
CA ALA A 350 9.85 -10.20 -13.62
C ALA A 350 10.33 -11.65 -13.49
N VAL A 351 11.20 -11.92 -12.52
CA VAL A 351 11.75 -13.25 -12.22
C VAL A 351 10.72 -14.20 -11.62
N ARG A 352 9.86 -13.68 -10.74
CA ARG A 352 8.81 -14.45 -10.10
C ARG A 352 7.78 -14.94 -11.13
N GLN A 353 7.37 -14.06 -12.03
CA GLN A 353 6.32 -14.31 -13.01
C GLN A 353 6.86 -15.02 -14.27
N GLY A 354 8.15 -14.85 -14.60
CA GLY A 354 8.74 -15.37 -15.84
C GLY A 354 8.25 -14.66 -17.11
N PHE A 355 7.44 -13.61 -16.92
CA PHE A 355 6.76 -12.85 -17.96
C PHE A 355 6.52 -11.42 -17.48
N VAL A 356 6.72 -10.44 -18.37
CA VAL A 356 6.46 -9.02 -18.10
C VAL A 356 5.65 -8.44 -19.26
N SER A 357 4.46 -7.89 -18.96
CA SER A 357 3.62 -7.16 -19.90
C SER A 357 3.38 -5.71 -19.46
N PRO A 358 3.17 -4.75 -20.39
CA PRO A 358 2.92 -3.35 -20.02
C PRO A 358 1.63 -3.16 -19.22
N GLU A 359 0.66 -4.05 -19.42
CA GLU A 359 -0.64 -4.06 -18.76
C GLU A 359 -0.54 -4.34 -17.26
N SER A 360 0.57 -4.94 -16.81
CA SER A 360 0.85 -5.15 -15.38
C SER A 360 1.21 -3.85 -14.64
N PHE A 361 1.48 -2.76 -15.36
CA PHE A 361 2.02 -1.51 -14.83
C PHE A 361 1.05 -0.34 -15.02
N VAL A 362 -0.21 -0.53 -14.65
CA VAL A 362 -1.26 0.51 -14.76
C VAL A 362 -1.24 1.49 -13.58
N PHE A 363 -1.78 2.69 -13.77
CA PHE A 363 -1.96 3.69 -12.70
C PHE A 363 -2.62 3.13 -11.43
N LEU A 364 -3.57 2.21 -11.58
CA LEU A 364 -4.26 1.61 -10.43
C LEU A 364 -3.28 0.88 -9.48
N GLU A 365 -2.21 0.27 -10.02
CA GLU A 365 -1.18 -0.35 -9.20
C GLU A 365 -0.39 0.69 -8.38
N SER A 366 -0.03 1.84 -8.99
CA SER A 366 0.52 2.98 -8.24
C SER A 366 -0.42 3.43 -7.12
N ALA A 367 -1.72 3.55 -7.40
CA ALA A 367 -2.71 3.99 -6.42
C ALA A 367 -2.81 3.02 -5.24
N VAL A 368 -2.71 1.71 -5.50
CA VAL A 368 -2.66 0.67 -4.46
C VAL A 368 -1.41 0.82 -3.59
N ILE A 369 -0.24 1.03 -4.19
CA ILE A 369 1.01 1.23 -3.45
C ILE A 369 0.94 2.50 -2.60
N LEU A 370 0.46 3.61 -3.16
CA LEU A 370 0.28 4.87 -2.43
C LEU A 370 -0.70 4.71 -1.27
N ALA A 371 -1.82 4.03 -1.49
CA ALA A 371 -2.80 3.76 -0.46
C ALA A 371 -2.18 2.96 0.70
N ILE A 372 -1.37 1.93 0.41
CA ILE A 372 -0.64 1.18 1.45
C ILE A 372 0.27 2.12 2.26
N VAL A 373 0.97 3.05 1.62
CA VAL A 373 1.81 4.05 2.31
C VAL A 373 0.98 4.97 3.21
N VAL A 374 -0.12 5.51 2.68
CA VAL A 374 -1.01 6.41 3.42
C VAL A 374 -1.68 5.70 4.60
N LEU A 375 -2.21 4.49 4.35
CA LEU A 375 -2.89 3.64 5.32
C LEU A 375 -1.94 3.17 6.43
N GLY A 376 -0.71 2.81 6.07
CA GLY A 376 0.33 2.44 7.04
C GLY A 376 0.74 3.60 7.95
N GLY A 377 0.65 4.82 7.42
CA GLY A 377 1.11 6.05 8.04
C GLY A 377 2.44 6.47 7.44
N MET A 378 2.42 7.59 6.72
CA MET A 378 3.60 8.18 6.06
C MET A 378 4.78 8.34 7.04
N GLY A 379 5.88 7.65 6.75
CA GLY A 379 7.10 7.64 7.56
C GLY A 379 7.24 6.44 8.52
N SER A 380 6.28 5.50 8.54
CA SER A 380 6.33 4.30 9.39
C SER A 380 6.50 3.01 8.58
N LEU A 381 7.69 2.38 8.69
CA LEU A 381 7.96 1.11 8.00
C LEU A 381 7.05 -0.03 8.49
N THR A 382 6.80 -0.10 9.81
CA THR A 382 5.97 -1.16 10.41
C THR A 382 4.49 -0.99 10.06
N GLY A 383 4.01 0.25 10.06
CA GLY A 383 2.64 0.55 9.65
C GLY A 383 2.39 0.18 8.20
N ILE A 384 3.35 0.47 7.31
CA ILE A 384 3.30 0.10 5.89
C ILE A 384 3.27 -1.42 5.72
N ALA A 385 4.08 -2.18 6.46
CA ALA A 385 4.07 -3.64 6.38
C ALA A 385 2.72 -4.23 6.80
N ILE A 386 2.13 -3.71 7.88
CA ILE A 386 0.79 -4.11 8.33
C ILE A 386 -0.28 -3.71 7.31
N ALA A 387 -0.19 -2.50 6.74
CA ALA A 387 -1.10 -2.05 5.69
C ALA A 387 -1.04 -2.95 4.45
N ALA A 388 0.15 -3.32 3.99
CA ALA A 388 0.31 -4.24 2.87
C ALA A 388 -0.29 -5.63 3.19
N LEU A 389 -0.07 -6.16 4.40
CA LEU A 389 -0.65 -7.42 4.84
C LEU A 389 -2.19 -7.37 4.83
N VAL A 390 -2.79 -6.29 5.35
CA VAL A 390 -4.25 -6.13 5.40
C VAL A 390 -4.83 -5.92 4.00
N MET A 391 -4.20 -5.05 3.20
CA MET A 391 -4.73 -4.66 1.90
C MET A 391 -4.54 -5.76 0.86
N VAL A 392 -3.31 -6.26 0.70
CA VAL A 392 -3.00 -7.29 -0.29
C VAL A 392 -3.44 -8.66 0.22
N GLY A 393 -3.05 -9.01 1.46
CA GLY A 393 -3.43 -10.29 2.07
C GLY A 393 -4.92 -10.41 2.32
N GLY A 394 -5.61 -9.34 2.73
CA GLY A 394 -7.06 -9.35 2.87
C GLY A 394 -7.78 -9.61 1.54
N THR A 395 -7.32 -8.98 0.45
CA THR A 395 -7.89 -9.24 -0.88
C THR A 395 -7.63 -10.65 -1.40
N GLU A 396 -6.47 -11.21 -1.07
CA GLU A 396 -6.12 -12.56 -1.43
C GLU A 396 -6.94 -13.58 -0.62
N LEU A 397 -7.19 -13.31 0.69
CA LEU A 397 -8.12 -14.12 1.51
C LEU A 397 -9.54 -14.09 0.93
N LEU A 398 -10.01 -12.93 0.48
CA LEU A 398 -11.33 -12.77 -0.13
C LEU A 398 -11.48 -13.58 -1.42
N ARG A 399 -10.40 -13.77 -2.18
CA ARG A 399 -10.39 -14.65 -3.37
C ARG A 399 -10.66 -16.11 -3.01
N GLU A 400 -10.25 -16.53 -1.82
CA GLU A 400 -10.38 -17.90 -1.30
C GLU A 400 -11.68 -18.16 -0.53
N MET A 401 -12.47 -17.12 -0.28
CA MET A 401 -13.73 -17.24 0.45
C MET A 401 -14.83 -17.77 -0.45
N ASP A 402 -14.78 -19.06 -0.77
CA ASP A 402 -15.83 -19.75 -1.55
C ASP A 402 -17.19 -19.75 -0.83
N PHE A 403 -17.23 -19.56 0.50
CA PHE A 403 -18.49 -19.38 1.22
C PHE A 403 -19.27 -18.14 0.76
N LEU A 404 -18.59 -17.10 0.27
CA LEU A 404 -19.25 -15.91 -0.26
C LEU A 404 -20.07 -16.26 -1.51
N LYS A 405 -19.62 -17.22 -2.32
CA LYS A 405 -20.40 -17.75 -3.46
C LYS A 405 -21.62 -18.53 -2.98
N ALA A 406 -21.52 -19.22 -1.83
CA ALA A 406 -22.66 -19.90 -1.22
C ALA A 406 -23.72 -18.91 -0.67
N VAL A 407 -23.31 -17.72 -0.22
CA VAL A 407 -24.20 -16.69 0.33
C VAL A 407 -24.78 -15.76 -0.75
N PHE A 408 -23.97 -15.34 -1.72
CA PHE A 408 -24.32 -14.34 -2.74
C PHE A 408 -24.69 -14.95 -4.11
N GLY A 409 -24.62 -16.27 -4.25
CA GLY A 409 -24.95 -17.01 -5.46
C GLY A 409 -23.73 -17.36 -6.32
N PRO A 410 -23.87 -18.33 -7.25
CA PRO A 410 -22.77 -18.82 -8.09
C PRO A 410 -22.19 -17.77 -9.04
N ASP A 411 -22.96 -16.73 -9.40
CA ASP A 411 -22.49 -15.62 -10.25
C ASP A 411 -21.67 -14.57 -9.49
N PHE A 412 -21.57 -14.68 -8.15
CA PHE A 412 -20.77 -13.76 -7.35
C PHE A 412 -19.28 -14.08 -7.54
N THR A 413 -18.57 -13.21 -8.24
CA THR A 413 -17.11 -13.28 -8.40
C THR A 413 -16.43 -12.31 -7.43
N PRO A 414 -15.83 -12.79 -6.32
CA PRO A 414 -15.20 -11.91 -5.32
C PRO A 414 -14.11 -11.00 -5.91
N GLU A 415 -13.50 -11.44 -7.01
CA GLU A 415 -12.44 -10.72 -7.73
C GLU A 415 -12.91 -9.35 -8.25
N LEU A 416 -14.16 -9.24 -8.75
CA LEU A 416 -14.70 -7.96 -9.24
C LEU A 416 -14.94 -6.95 -8.11
N TYR A 417 -15.20 -7.44 -6.90
CA TYR A 417 -15.48 -6.60 -5.73
C TYR A 417 -14.21 -6.23 -4.94
N ARG A 418 -13.03 -6.73 -5.35
CA ARG A 418 -11.74 -6.46 -4.70
C ARG A 418 -11.48 -4.97 -4.50
N MET A 419 -11.69 -4.17 -5.55
CA MET A 419 -11.46 -2.72 -5.52
C MET A 419 -12.48 -1.98 -4.66
N LEU A 420 -13.72 -2.47 -4.59
CA LEU A 420 -14.74 -1.92 -3.71
C LEU A 420 -14.35 -2.12 -2.24
N LEU A 421 -13.91 -3.33 -1.88
CA LEU A 421 -13.44 -3.65 -0.53
C LEU A 421 -12.18 -2.86 -0.17
N PHE A 422 -11.27 -2.67 -1.12
CA PHE A 422 -10.11 -1.79 -0.97
C PHE A 422 -10.51 -0.35 -0.65
N GLY A 423 -11.42 0.24 -1.43
CA GLY A 423 -11.92 1.60 -1.22
C GLY A 423 -12.64 1.75 0.11
N LEU A 424 -13.47 0.76 0.47
CA LEU A 424 -14.16 0.72 1.76
C LEU A 424 -13.17 0.66 2.92
N ALA A 425 -12.17 -0.22 2.87
CA ALA A 425 -11.14 -0.35 3.89
C ALA A 425 -10.36 0.96 4.08
N MET A 426 -10.00 1.63 2.98
CA MET A 426 -9.37 2.95 3.01
C MET A 426 -10.24 3.99 3.73
N VAL A 427 -11.52 4.11 3.36
CA VAL A 427 -12.46 5.05 4.00
C VAL A 427 -12.60 4.76 5.49
N VAL A 428 -12.78 3.49 5.86
CA VAL A 428 -12.92 3.06 7.26
C VAL A 428 -11.68 3.44 8.07
N VAL A 429 -10.48 3.15 7.58
CA VAL A 429 -9.25 3.48 8.31
C VAL A 429 -9.02 4.98 8.36
N MET A 430 -9.33 5.74 7.31
CA MET A 430 -9.26 7.21 7.36
C MET A 430 -10.24 7.81 8.38
N LEU A 431 -11.42 7.19 8.56
CA LEU A 431 -12.42 7.60 9.55
C LEU A 431 -11.98 7.33 10.99
N PHE A 432 -11.47 6.12 11.26
CA PHE A 432 -11.13 5.71 12.63
C PHE A 432 -9.69 6.05 13.02
N LYS A 433 -8.79 6.17 12.06
CA LYS A 433 -7.35 6.34 12.28
C LYS A 433 -6.70 7.21 11.19
N PRO A 434 -6.98 8.53 11.15
CA PRO A 434 -6.57 9.45 10.08
C PRO A 434 -5.05 9.62 9.92
N ARG A 435 -4.24 9.17 10.89
CA ARG A 435 -2.76 9.14 10.80
C ARG A 435 -2.21 7.77 10.34
N GLY A 436 -3.06 6.84 9.94
CA GLY A 436 -2.71 5.47 9.55
C GLY A 436 -2.52 4.50 10.73
N PHE A 437 -2.22 3.24 10.42
CA PHE A 437 -2.11 2.15 11.41
C PHE A 437 -1.05 2.39 12.50
N VAL A 438 0.01 3.14 12.22
CA VAL A 438 1.05 3.48 13.21
C VAL A 438 1.25 5.00 13.21
N GLY A 439 0.19 5.72 13.57
CA GLY A 439 0.11 7.19 13.52
C GLY A 439 0.92 7.97 14.57
N SER A 440 1.87 7.34 15.27
CA SER A 440 2.82 8.03 16.16
C SER A 440 4.13 8.26 15.41
N ARG A 441 4.32 9.46 14.87
CA ARG A 441 5.62 9.89 14.35
C ARG A 441 6.51 10.21 15.53
N GLU A 442 7.56 9.42 15.74
CA GLU A 442 8.64 9.79 16.66
C GLU A 442 9.58 10.75 15.88
N PRO A 443 9.75 12.01 16.33
CA PRO A 443 10.72 12.94 15.77
C PRO A 443 12.13 12.34 15.78
N THR A 444 12.85 12.52 14.68
CA THR A 444 14.21 11.97 14.51
C THR A 444 15.26 12.73 15.33
N ALA A 445 14.98 13.98 15.70
CA ALA A 445 15.82 14.81 16.54
C ALA A 445 14.96 15.64 17.51
N PHE A 446 15.34 15.64 18.79
CA PHE A 446 14.77 16.51 19.80
C PHE A 446 15.81 17.55 20.20
N LEU A 447 15.46 18.84 20.13
CA LEU A 447 16.35 19.94 20.52
C LEU A 447 16.45 20.10 22.06
N LYS A 448 15.54 19.49 22.83
CA LYS A 448 15.53 19.47 24.30
C LYS A 448 15.07 18.10 24.80
N GLU A 449 15.43 17.75 26.05
CA GLU A 449 14.93 16.55 26.74
C GLU A 449 13.40 16.45 26.68
N ARG A 450 12.86 15.23 26.65
CA ARG A 450 11.42 14.99 26.74
C ARG A 450 10.86 15.66 28.00
N ARG A 451 10.19 16.80 27.85
CA ARG A 451 9.32 17.35 28.88
C ARG A 451 7.88 17.00 28.56
N ALA A 452 7.26 16.25 29.45
CA ALA A 452 5.83 15.99 29.41
C ALA A 452 5.10 17.28 29.77
N VAL A 453 4.51 17.95 28.79
CA VAL A 453 3.67 19.12 29.03
C VAL A 453 2.25 18.63 29.29
N SER A 454 1.73 18.91 30.49
CA SER A 454 0.34 18.64 30.86
C SER A 454 -0.62 19.30 29.85
N GLY A 455 -1.69 18.59 29.47
CA GLY A 455 -2.73 19.12 28.57
C GLY A 455 -3.43 20.39 29.07
N SER A 456 -3.22 20.79 30.33
CA SER A 456 -3.64 22.09 30.86
C SER A 456 -2.90 23.27 30.21
N PHE A 457 -1.63 23.11 29.80
CA PHE A 457 -0.82 24.18 29.20
C PHE A 457 -1.06 24.34 27.68
N ILE A 458 -1.63 23.34 27.01
CA ILE A 458 -1.92 23.39 25.56
C ILE A 458 -3.09 24.34 25.24
N LYS A 459 -3.95 24.65 26.22
CA LYS A 459 -5.02 25.64 26.04
C LYS A 459 -4.51 27.08 25.90
N GLU A 460 -3.27 27.35 26.27
CA GLU A 460 -2.70 28.71 26.28
C GLU A 460 -1.79 29.00 25.07
N GLY A 461 -1.69 28.10 24.09
CA GLY A 461 -0.96 28.39 22.84
C GLY A 461 0.57 28.41 22.97
N HIS A 462 1.12 27.89 24.05
CA HIS A 462 2.56 27.63 24.20
C HIS A 462 2.80 26.12 24.27
N GLY A 463 3.02 25.52 23.10
CA GLY A 463 3.41 24.12 22.93
C GLY A 463 4.83 23.99 22.44
#